data_AF-A0A2R6KUY4-F1
#
_entry.id   AF-A0A2R6KUY4-F1
#
_cell.length_a   1.000
_cell.length_b   1.000
_cell.length_c   1.000
_cell.angle_alpha   90.00
_cell.angle_beta   90.00
_cell.angle_gamma   90.00
#
_symmetry.space_group_name_H-M   'P 1'
#
loop_
_entity.id
_entity.type
_entity.pdbx_description
1 polymer ?
#
loop_
_entity_poly.entity_id
_entity_poly.type
_entity_poly.pdbx_seq_one_letter_code
_entity_poly.pdbx_strand_id
1 'polypeptide(L)'
;VGVAGDTTAAKTQAGILAGLGVPALLLAVVFVLPASTRERVGVVLGSAVTVVGVWLFQHAYPTRWTRTADSLAFETAMVYGLGGAVALWYVFTALATVRMRNVPQGTVEVEVVRDGGTRTVEVSRDRYREMVSDGDDTGPLIEKLDGER
;
A
#
# COMPACT_ATOMS: atom_id res chain seq x y z
N VAL A 1 -4.17 3.40 -49.66
CA VAL A 1 -4.59 4.42 -48.66
C VAL A 1 -4.97 3.81 -47.29
N GLY A 2 -5.07 2.48 -47.11
CA GLY A 2 -5.48 1.87 -45.82
C GLY A 2 -4.44 1.84 -44.67
N VAL A 3 -3.13 1.73 -44.97
CA VAL A 3 -2.10 1.44 -43.94
C VAL A 3 -1.93 2.55 -42.88
N ALA A 4 -2.15 3.81 -43.24
CA ALA A 4 -2.00 4.93 -42.31
C ALA A 4 -3.15 5.03 -41.29
N GLY A 5 -4.37 4.66 -41.70
CA GLY A 5 -5.55 4.61 -40.82
C GLY A 5 -5.40 3.50 -39.78
N ASP A 6 -4.99 2.31 -40.21
CA ASP A 6 -4.80 1.15 -39.34
C ASP A 6 -3.71 1.40 -38.29
N THR A 7 -2.60 2.04 -38.70
CA THR A 7 -1.51 2.38 -37.78
C THR A 7 -1.94 3.39 -36.72
N THR A 8 -2.79 4.35 -37.09
CA THR A 8 -3.30 5.36 -36.16
C THR A 8 -4.27 4.75 -35.16
N ALA A 9 -5.19 3.90 -35.63
CA ALA A 9 -6.12 3.16 -34.78
C ALA A 9 -5.37 2.26 -33.78
N ALA A 10 -4.36 1.51 -34.24
CA ALA A 10 -3.52 0.68 -33.37
C ALA A 10 -2.81 1.50 -32.29
N LYS A 11 -2.28 2.69 -32.62
CA LYS A 11 -1.62 3.59 -31.67
C LYS A 11 -2.61 4.14 -30.63
N THR A 12 -3.80 4.55 -31.05
CA THR A 12 -4.86 5.00 -30.13
C THR A 12 -5.21 3.89 -29.15
N GLN A 13 -5.42 2.67 -29.66
CA GLN A 13 -5.83 1.53 -28.85
C GLN A 13 -4.73 1.11 -27.86
N ALA A 14 -3.48 1.07 -28.31
CA ALA A 14 -2.33 0.82 -27.44
C ALA A 14 -2.19 1.92 -26.36
N GLY A 15 -2.40 3.19 -26.71
CA GLY A 15 -2.36 4.30 -25.76
C GLY A 15 -3.46 4.22 -24.70
N ILE A 16 -4.69 3.87 -25.10
CA ILE A 16 -5.81 3.68 -24.15
C ILE A 16 -5.51 2.52 -23.20
N LEU A 17 -5.07 1.37 -23.73
CA LEU A 17 -4.76 0.19 -22.90
C LEU A 17 -3.60 0.47 -21.93
N ALA A 18 -2.54 1.14 -22.40
CA ALA A 18 -1.43 1.55 -21.55
C ALA A 18 -1.89 2.55 -20.47
N GLY A 19 -2.74 3.51 -20.83
CA GLY A 19 -3.28 4.51 -19.90
C GLY A 19 -4.22 3.91 -18.84
N LEU A 20 -5.00 2.88 -19.17
CA LEU A 20 -5.90 2.23 -18.20
C LEU A 20 -5.16 1.34 -17.19
N GLY A 21 -3.91 0.96 -17.46
CA GLY A 21 -3.12 0.10 -16.57
C GLY A 21 -2.89 0.72 -15.19
N VAL A 22 -2.55 2.01 -15.12
CA VAL A 22 -2.28 2.72 -13.85
C VAL A 22 -3.51 2.78 -12.94
N PRO A 23 -4.68 3.31 -13.37
CA PRO A 23 -5.85 3.34 -12.50
C PRO A 23 -6.32 1.93 -12.11
N ALA A 24 -6.20 0.94 -13.00
CA ALA A 24 -6.52 -0.46 -12.68
C ALA A 24 -5.63 -1.02 -11.56
N LEU A 25 -4.30 -0.79 -11.64
CA LEU A 25 -3.36 -1.20 -10.59
C LEU A 25 -3.67 -0.54 -9.25
N LEU A 26 -3.93 0.77 -9.25
CA LEU A 26 -4.24 1.50 -8.01
C LEU A 26 -5.53 1.01 -7.35
N LEU A 27 -6.57 0.73 -8.16
CA LEU A 27 -7.82 0.14 -7.66
C LEU A 27 -7.61 -1.27 -7.11
N ALA A 28 -6.81 -2.10 -7.78
CA ALA A 28 -6.50 -3.46 -7.32
C ALA A 28 -5.85 -3.45 -5.93
N VAL A 29 -4.92 -2.52 -5.67
CA VAL A 29 -4.25 -2.39 -4.37
C VAL A 29 -5.26 -2.14 -3.24
N VAL A 30 -6.21 -1.22 -3.45
CA VAL A 30 -7.25 -0.90 -2.46
C VAL A 30 -8.27 -2.02 -2.28
N PHE A 31 -8.50 -2.81 -3.32
CA PHE A 31 -9.38 -3.98 -3.24
C PHE A 31 -8.76 -5.08 -2.36
N VAL A 32 -7.44 -5.29 -2.48
CA VAL A 32 -6.70 -6.30 -1.71
C VAL A 32 -6.46 -5.85 -0.27
N LEU A 33 -6.17 -4.58 -0.05
CA LEU A 33 -5.85 -4.07 1.29
C LEU A 33 -7.12 -3.80 2.13
N PRO A 34 -7.08 -4.07 3.44
CA PRO A 34 -8.08 -3.60 4.39
C PRO A 34 -7.91 -2.09 4.62
N ALA A 35 -8.24 -1.29 3.61
CA ALA A 35 -8.20 0.17 3.66
C ALA A 35 -9.48 0.75 4.29
N SER A 36 -9.34 1.89 4.98
CA SER A 36 -10.48 2.61 5.54
C SER A 36 -11.39 3.19 4.43
N THR A 37 -12.66 3.45 4.73
CA THR A 37 -13.60 4.03 3.74
C THR A 37 -13.06 5.32 3.13
N ARG A 38 -12.37 6.16 3.92
CA ARG A 38 -11.79 7.42 3.44
C ARG A 38 -10.66 7.20 2.44
N GLU A 39 -9.76 6.26 2.71
CA GLU A 39 -8.69 5.89 1.78
C GLU A 39 -9.27 5.30 0.48
N ARG A 40 -10.26 4.41 0.60
CA ARG A 40 -10.95 3.81 -0.55
C ARG A 40 -11.54 4.87 -1.47
N VAL A 41 -12.30 5.82 -0.91
CA VAL A 41 -12.91 6.91 -1.68
C VAL A 41 -11.85 7.78 -2.35
N GLY A 42 -10.76 8.10 -1.65
CA GLY A 42 -9.66 8.90 -2.20
C GLY A 42 -9.00 8.24 -3.42
N VAL A 43 -8.74 6.93 -3.37
CA VAL A 43 -8.19 6.18 -4.50
C VAL A 43 -9.18 6.08 -5.65
N VAL A 44 -10.47 5.81 -5.37
CA VAL A 44 -11.50 5.74 -6.42
C VAL A 44 -11.62 7.07 -7.15
N LEU A 45 -11.67 8.19 -6.43
CA LEU A 45 -11.76 9.53 -7.03
C LEU A 45 -10.52 9.87 -7.85
N GLY A 46 -9.31 9.63 -7.31
CA GLY A 46 -8.07 9.86 -8.06
C GLY A 46 -7.99 9.00 -9.32
N SER A 47 -8.32 7.71 -9.23
CA SER A 47 -8.36 6.80 -10.37
C SER A 47 -9.40 7.21 -11.41
N ALA A 48 -10.56 7.72 -10.99
CA ALA A 48 -11.55 8.26 -11.92
C ALA A 48 -11.01 9.47 -12.70
N VAL A 49 -10.31 10.39 -12.02
CA VAL A 49 -9.64 11.53 -12.69
C VAL A 49 -8.56 11.04 -13.67
N THR A 50 -7.80 10.00 -13.30
CA THR A 50 -6.82 9.37 -14.21
C THR A 50 -7.50 8.83 -15.47
N VAL A 51 -8.66 8.16 -15.34
CA VAL A 51 -9.45 7.67 -16.48
C VAL A 51 -9.95 8.82 -17.36
N VAL A 52 -10.32 9.96 -16.77
CA VAL A 52 -10.65 11.18 -17.55
C VAL A 52 -9.46 11.64 -18.39
N GLY A 53 -8.23 11.54 -17.86
CA GLY A 53 -7.00 11.78 -18.65
C GLY A 53 -6.87 10.83 -19.85
N VAL A 54 -7.17 9.55 -19.68
CA VAL A 54 -7.15 8.57 -20.80
C VAL A 54 -8.23 8.90 -21.84
N TRP A 55 -9.41 9.33 -21.39
CA TRP A 55 -10.48 9.76 -22.29
C TRP A 55 -10.09 11.03 -23.07
N LEU A 56 -9.43 12.00 -22.41
CA LEU A 56 -8.87 13.18 -23.08
C LEU A 56 -7.83 12.80 -24.14
N PHE A 57 -6.96 11.82 -23.87
CA PHE A 57 -6.03 11.28 -24.86
C PHE A 57 -6.77 10.74 -26.10
N GLN A 58 -7.82 9.94 -25.90
CA GLN A 58 -8.62 9.40 -26.99
C GLN A 58 -9.25 10.51 -27.85
N HIS A 59 -9.69 11.61 -27.23
CA HIS A 59 -10.31 12.73 -27.93
C HIS A 59 -9.30 13.65 -28.63
N ALA A 60 -8.13 13.86 -28.02
CA ALA A 60 -7.09 14.72 -28.56
C ALA A 60 -6.28 14.02 -29.66
N TYR A 61 -6.14 12.70 -29.63
CA TYR A 61 -5.36 11.95 -30.59
C TYR A 61 -6.17 11.63 -31.87
N PRO A 62 -5.61 11.77 -33.08
CA PRO A 62 -4.24 12.21 -33.38
C PRO A 62 -4.12 13.73 -33.61
N THR A 63 -5.23 14.43 -33.86
CA THR A 63 -5.24 15.78 -34.47
C THR A 63 -4.79 16.91 -33.56
N ARG A 64 -4.93 16.76 -32.24
CA ARG A 64 -4.57 17.76 -31.21
C ARG A 64 -3.55 17.23 -30.21
N TRP A 65 -2.86 16.13 -30.53
CA TRP A 65 -1.93 15.50 -29.61
C TRP A 65 -0.63 16.30 -29.50
N THR A 66 0.23 16.29 -30.52
CA THR A 66 1.53 16.99 -30.49
C THR A 66 1.72 17.89 -31.71
N ARG A 67 2.49 18.98 -31.54
CA ARG A 67 2.94 19.86 -32.63
C ARG A 67 1.76 20.46 -33.45
N THR A 68 0.70 20.85 -32.75
CA THR A 68 -0.48 21.55 -33.30
C THR A 68 -0.68 22.86 -32.54
N ALA A 69 -1.27 23.89 -33.17
CA ALA A 69 -1.49 25.20 -32.55
C ALA A 69 -2.31 25.12 -31.24
N ASP A 70 -3.28 24.20 -31.17
CA ASP A 70 -4.11 23.90 -29.99
C ASP A 70 -3.81 22.49 -29.46
N SER A 71 -2.58 22.24 -29.03
CA SER A 71 -2.18 20.94 -28.46
C SER A 71 -2.80 20.73 -27.08
N LEU A 72 -3.44 19.57 -26.86
CA LEU A 72 -4.04 19.16 -25.58
C LEU A 72 -3.18 18.16 -24.81
N ALA A 73 -1.96 17.86 -25.26
CA ALA A 73 -1.11 16.84 -24.64
C ALA A 73 -0.69 17.23 -23.22
N PHE A 74 -0.40 18.51 -22.97
CA PHE A 74 0.01 18.98 -21.65
C PHE A 74 -1.14 18.85 -20.65
N GLU A 75 -2.33 19.32 -21.00
CA GLU A 75 -3.54 19.23 -20.20
C GLU A 75 -3.91 17.77 -19.93
N THR A 76 -3.84 16.93 -20.96
CA THR A 76 -4.09 15.48 -20.82
C THR A 76 -3.10 14.85 -19.84
N ALA A 77 -1.81 15.16 -19.97
CA ALA A 77 -0.78 14.67 -19.07
C ALA A 77 -0.96 15.19 -17.63
N MET A 78 -1.38 16.44 -17.48
CA MET A 78 -1.63 17.06 -16.18
C MET A 78 -2.82 16.41 -15.48
N VAL A 79 -3.95 16.21 -16.18
CA VAL A 79 -5.13 15.53 -15.62
C VAL A 79 -4.80 14.09 -15.24
N TYR A 80 -4.14 13.35 -16.13
CA TYR A 80 -3.74 11.96 -15.87
C TYR A 80 -2.76 11.86 -14.69
N GLY A 81 -1.73 12.72 -14.67
CA GLY A 81 -0.69 12.73 -13.65
C GLY A 81 -1.23 13.16 -12.28
N LEU A 82 -2.07 14.19 -12.22
CA LEU A 82 -2.67 14.65 -10.97
C LEU A 82 -3.65 13.64 -10.39
N GLY A 83 -4.52 13.04 -11.23
CA GLY A 83 -5.40 11.96 -10.79
C GLY A 83 -4.62 10.78 -10.23
N GLY A 84 -3.56 10.38 -10.93
CA GLY A 84 -2.67 9.30 -10.52
C GLY A 84 -1.94 9.62 -9.22
N ALA A 85 -1.40 10.83 -9.07
CA ALA A 85 -0.71 11.27 -7.86
C ALA A 85 -1.65 11.29 -6.65
N VAL A 86 -2.88 11.78 -6.80
CA VAL A 86 -3.89 11.77 -5.73
C VAL A 86 -4.23 10.35 -5.32
N ALA A 87 -4.54 9.47 -6.28
CA ALA A 87 -4.83 8.07 -5.98
C ALA A 87 -3.64 7.37 -5.31
N LEU A 88 -2.42 7.58 -5.82
CA LEU A 88 -1.20 7.00 -5.25
C LEU A 88 -0.96 7.48 -3.80
N TRP A 89 -1.21 8.76 -3.51
CA TRP A 89 -1.11 9.30 -2.15
C TRP A 89 -2.04 8.58 -1.17
N TYR A 90 -3.29 8.33 -1.57
CA TYR A 90 -4.24 7.59 -0.73
C TYR A 90 -3.88 6.11 -0.59
N VAL A 91 -3.36 5.47 -1.66
CA VAL A 91 -2.81 4.11 -1.58
C VAL A 91 -1.67 4.05 -0.56
N PHE A 92 -0.75 5.00 -0.60
CA PHE A 92 0.37 5.07 0.34
C PHE A 92 -0.10 5.27 1.78
N THR A 93 -1.08 6.14 1.98
CA THR A 93 -1.68 6.37 3.31
C THR A 93 -2.35 5.10 3.85
N ALA A 94 -3.04 4.33 3.00
CA ALA A 94 -3.63 3.05 3.38
C ALA A 94 -2.56 2.02 3.77
N LEU A 95 -1.49 1.90 2.97
CA LEU A 95 -0.36 1.02 3.26
C LEU A 95 0.35 1.38 4.58
N ALA A 96 0.56 2.68 4.83
CA ALA A 96 1.16 3.16 6.06
C ALA A 96 0.30 2.83 7.29
N THR A 97 -1.02 2.96 7.16
CA THR A 97 -1.98 2.63 8.23
C THR A 97 -1.96 1.13 8.55
N VAL A 98 -1.92 0.27 7.53
CA VAL A 98 -1.78 -1.18 7.70
C VAL A 98 -0.45 -1.52 8.36
N ARG A 99 0.66 -0.89 7.95
CA ARG A 99 1.97 -1.11 8.55
C ARG A 99 1.99 -0.71 10.02
N MET A 100 1.47 0.47 10.37
CA MET A 100 1.42 0.91 11.76
C MET A 100 0.59 -0.02 12.65
N ARG A 101 -0.47 -0.62 12.11
CA ARG A 101 -1.33 -1.55 12.86
C ARG A 101 -0.74 -2.95 13.00
N ASN A 102 0.07 -3.40 12.04
CA ASN A 102 0.66 -4.74 12.03
C ASN A 102 2.04 -4.84 12.70
N VAL A 103 2.64 -3.74 13.17
CA VAL A 103 3.83 -3.80 14.02
C VAL A 103 3.34 -3.81 15.47
N PRO A 104 3.38 -4.96 16.18
CA PRO A 104 3.03 -4.99 17.59
C PRO A 104 3.98 -4.04 18.33
N GLN A 105 3.48 -2.88 18.75
CA GLN A 105 4.24 -1.87 19.47
C GLN A 105 4.51 -2.31 20.93
N GLY A 106 4.98 -3.54 21.12
CA GLY A 106 4.86 -4.17 22.42
C GLY A 106 5.49 -5.55 22.60
N THR A 107 6.06 -6.21 21.60
CA THR A 107 6.82 -7.45 21.83
C THR A 107 8.31 -7.14 21.87
N VAL A 108 8.98 -7.65 22.91
CA VAL A 108 10.44 -7.68 23.00
C VAL A 108 10.81 -9.15 22.85
N GLU A 109 11.71 -9.44 21.92
CA GLU A 109 12.27 -10.78 21.76
C GLU A 109 13.20 -11.04 22.95
N VAL A 110 12.87 -12.01 23.79
CA VAL A 110 13.67 -12.34 24.98
C VAL A 110 14.41 -13.64 24.71
N GLU A 111 15.74 -13.58 24.69
CA GLU A 111 16.59 -14.76 24.64
C GLU A 111 16.73 -15.33 26.05
N VAL A 112 16.05 -16.45 26.32
CA VAL A 112 16.14 -17.15 27.61
C VAL A 112 17.19 -18.24 27.49
N VAL A 113 18.33 -18.03 28.16
CA VAL A 113 19.39 -19.05 28.28
C VAL A 113 19.16 -19.80 29.59
N ARG A 114 18.73 -21.06 29.52
CA ARG A 114 18.63 -21.95 30.68
C ARG A 114 19.26 -23.31 30.36
N ASP A 115 20.14 -23.77 31.24
CA ASP A 115 20.72 -25.12 31.33
C ASP A 115 20.93 -25.84 29.98
N GLY A 116 21.80 -25.28 29.13
CA GLY A 116 22.36 -25.97 27.97
C GLY A 116 21.64 -25.79 26.63
N GLY A 117 20.61 -24.94 26.53
CA GLY A 117 19.97 -24.63 25.25
C GLY A 117 19.36 -23.24 25.17
N THR A 118 19.57 -22.56 24.04
CA THR A 118 18.95 -21.27 23.72
C THR A 118 17.60 -21.50 23.05
N ARG A 119 16.52 -20.92 23.61
CA ARG A 119 15.21 -20.83 22.93
C ARG A 119 14.71 -19.39 22.95
N THR A 120 14.43 -18.88 21.76
CA THR A 120 13.88 -17.55 21.56
C THR A 120 12.36 -17.59 21.62
N VAL A 121 11.75 -16.82 22.53
CA VAL A 121 10.30 -16.75 22.70
C VAL A 121 9.86 -15.29 22.65
N GLU A 122 8.84 -15.00 21.84
CA GLU A 122 8.29 -13.65 21.71
C GLU A 122 7.34 -13.35 22.88
N VAL A 123 7.62 -12.30 23.66
CA VAL A 123 6.84 -11.95 24.86
C VAL A 123 6.39 -10.50 24.83
N SER A 124 5.17 -10.25 25.31
CA SER A 124 4.63 -8.89 25.44
C SER A 124 5.38 -8.08 26.52
N ARG A 125 5.48 -6.77 26.33
CA ARG A 125 6.19 -5.82 27.22
C ARG A 125 5.68 -5.86 28.65
N ASP A 126 4.38 -6.06 28.86
CA ASP A 126 3.79 -6.13 30.21
C ASP A 126 4.26 -7.38 30.95
N ARG A 127 4.31 -8.53 30.27
CA ARG A 127 4.83 -9.79 30.83
C ARG A 127 6.35 -9.74 31.03
N TYR A 128 7.10 -9.09 30.14
CA TYR A 128 8.53 -8.83 30.36
C TYR A 128 8.76 -7.97 31.60
N ARG A 129 7.95 -6.92 31.77
CA ARG A 129 8.03 -6.02 32.92
C ARG A 129 7.63 -6.71 34.22
N GLU A 130 6.66 -7.63 34.18
CA GLU A 130 6.32 -8.53 35.30
C GLU A 130 7.50 -9.45 35.65
N MET A 131 8.09 -10.17 34.67
CA MET A 131 9.24 -11.06 34.88
C MET A 131 10.51 -10.34 35.38
N VAL A 132 10.71 -9.07 34.99
CA VAL A 132 11.86 -8.25 35.44
C VAL A 132 11.57 -7.51 36.74
N SER A 133 10.31 -7.18 37.02
CA SER A 133 9.90 -6.54 38.28
C SER A 133 9.89 -7.53 39.44
N ASP A 134 9.73 -8.83 39.17
CA ASP A 134 9.74 -9.91 40.16
C ASP A 134 11.17 -10.39 40.52
N GLY A 135 12.17 -9.54 40.30
CA GLY A 135 13.59 -9.82 40.55
C GLY A 135 13.99 -9.94 42.02
N ASP A 136 13.05 -10.13 42.97
CA ASP A 136 13.38 -10.15 44.41
C ASP A 136 12.58 -11.13 45.30
N ASP A 137 11.66 -11.98 44.79
CA ASP A 137 10.99 -12.93 45.70
C ASP A 137 11.03 -14.38 45.22
N THR A 138 12.15 -15.05 45.55
CA THR A 138 12.34 -16.49 45.32
C THR A 138 11.65 -17.34 46.41
N GLY A 139 10.98 -16.72 47.40
CA GLY A 139 10.34 -17.40 48.53
C GLY A 139 9.26 -18.43 48.15
N PRO A 140 8.33 -18.13 47.22
CA PRO A 140 7.21 -19.03 46.92
C PRO A 140 7.59 -20.31 46.18
N LEU A 141 8.77 -20.35 45.55
CA LEU A 141 9.24 -21.49 44.75
C LEU A 141 9.92 -22.57 45.61
N ILE A 142 10.48 -22.18 46.75
CA ILE A 142 11.11 -23.10 47.72
C ILE A 142 10.03 -23.85 48.51
N GLU A 143 8.95 -23.16 48.90
CA GLU A 143 7.83 -23.77 49.64
C GLU A 143 7.08 -24.84 48.82
N LYS A 144 7.01 -24.66 47.50
CA LYS A 144 6.34 -25.62 46.61
C LYS A 144 7.16 -26.88 46.33
N LEU A 145 8.49 -26.81 46.43
CA LEU A 145 9.38 -27.96 46.21
C LEU A 145 9.58 -28.82 47.46
N ASP A 146 9.40 -28.26 48.66
CA ASP A 146 9.44 -29.03 49.91
C ASP A 146 8.11 -29.72 50.24
N GLY A 147 7.02 -29.34 49.56
CA GLY A 147 5.69 -29.93 49.73
C GLY A 147 5.40 -31.20 48.90
N GLU A 148 6.27 -31.56 47.95
CA GLU A 148 6.10 -32.74 47.07
C GLU A 148 7.11 -33.88 47.37
N ARG A 149 7.63 -33.96 48.60
CA ARG A 149 8.33 -35.17 49.07
C ARG A 149 7.38 -36.33 49.36
#